data_AF-M7YDJ6-F1
#
_entry.id   AF-M7YDJ6-F1
#
_cell.length_a   1.000
_cell.length_b   1.000
_cell.length_c   1.000
_cell.angle_alpha   90.00
_cell.angle_beta   90.00
_cell.angle_gamma   90.00
#
_symmetry.space_group_name_H-M   'P 1'
#
loop_
_entity.id
_entity.type
_entity.pdbx_description
1 polymer ?
#
loop_
_entity_poly.entity_id
_entity_poly.type
_entity_poly.pdbx_seq_one_letter_code
_entity_poly.pdbx_strand_id
1 'polypeptide(L)'
;MIAWSLCLFRPDRVKALVALSVPFSPRSPARKPVDGLKALYGDEYYICRIQEPGAIEAEFARLGTELVLRKFFTYRTPGPLFIPKSGWGSPDDEVPLPSWITEEDIKYYASQFDKSGFTGALNYYRALNKTWELTSPWTGAEIKVPTKFIVGDVDLSYHVAGAHDFVNKGGLKKFVPLLDDVVVMKDVGHFINEEKPEEISAHIISFLKKFD
;
A
#
# COMPACT_ATOMS: atom_id res chain seq x y z
N MET A 1 6.54 0.20 2.03
CA MET A 1 7.48 1.37 2.12
C MET A 1 8.48 1.26 3.26
N ILE A 2 8.04 1.03 4.51
CA ILE A 2 8.94 1.03 5.68
C ILE A 2 9.94 -0.14 5.66
N ALA A 3 9.49 -1.37 5.39
CA ALA A 3 10.38 -2.53 5.28
C ALA A 3 11.44 -2.37 4.18
N TRP A 4 11.07 -1.77 3.04
CA TRP A 4 12.02 -1.41 1.98
C TRP A 4 13.10 -0.44 2.47
N SER A 5 12.70 0.58 3.24
CA SER A 5 13.65 1.55 3.82
C SER A 5 14.57 0.88 4.84
N LEU A 6 14.05 -0.04 5.67
CA LEU A 6 14.87 -0.84 6.58
C LEU A 6 15.91 -1.68 5.84
N CYS A 7 15.50 -2.39 4.78
CA CYS A 7 16.41 -3.20 3.97
C CYS A 7 17.45 -2.36 3.23
N LEU A 8 17.11 -1.11 2.90
CA LEU A 8 18.02 -0.17 2.26
C LEU A 8 19.04 0.42 3.24
N PHE A 9 18.62 0.76 4.45
CA PHE A 9 19.46 1.43 5.45
C PHE A 9 20.26 0.45 6.30
N ARG A 10 19.68 -0.70 6.63
CA ARG A 10 20.21 -1.73 7.53
C ARG A 10 19.97 -3.14 6.99
N PRO A 11 20.51 -3.46 5.79
CA PRO A 11 20.40 -4.81 5.23
C PRO A 11 21.00 -5.86 6.16
N ASP A 12 21.98 -5.50 7.00
CA ASP A 12 22.60 -6.36 8.01
C ASP A 12 21.63 -6.85 9.10
N ARG A 13 20.44 -6.22 9.22
CA ARG A 13 19.42 -6.57 10.21
C ARG A 13 18.29 -7.42 9.64
N VAL A 14 18.30 -7.71 8.34
CA VAL A 14 17.19 -8.42 7.67
C VAL A 14 17.74 -9.63 6.92
N LYS A 15 17.43 -10.82 7.43
CA LYS A 15 17.84 -12.10 6.81
C LYS A 15 17.14 -12.32 5.46
N ALA A 16 15.84 -12.05 5.41
CA ALA A 16 15.00 -12.16 4.23
C ALA A 16 13.75 -11.29 4.39
N LEU A 17 13.15 -10.84 3.28
CA LEU A 17 11.94 -10.01 3.24
C LEU A 17 10.81 -10.69 2.46
N VAL A 18 9.61 -10.75 3.02
CA VAL A 18 8.37 -10.99 2.26
C VAL A 18 7.60 -9.67 2.17
N ALA A 19 7.55 -9.10 0.97
CA ALA A 19 6.86 -7.85 0.69
C ALA A 19 5.51 -8.12 0.02
N LEU A 20 4.45 -7.55 0.58
CA LEU A 20 3.09 -7.71 0.09
C LEU A 20 2.63 -6.41 -0.58
N SER A 21 1.87 -6.52 -1.67
CA SER A 21 1.17 -5.44 -2.38
C SER A 21 2.08 -4.38 -3.04
N VAL A 22 2.81 -3.60 -2.26
CA VAL A 22 3.53 -2.41 -2.74
C VAL A 22 4.98 -2.76 -3.12
N PRO A 23 5.36 -2.70 -4.41
CA PRO A 23 6.73 -3.00 -4.83
C PRO A 23 7.72 -1.94 -4.34
N PHE A 24 9.02 -2.23 -4.42
CA PHE A 24 10.04 -1.21 -4.21
C PHE A 24 9.87 -0.09 -5.24
N SER A 25 9.84 1.17 -4.78
CA SER A 25 9.77 2.34 -5.65
C SER A 25 11.12 3.08 -5.61
N PRO A 26 11.99 2.91 -6.62
CA PRO A 26 13.26 3.62 -6.68
C PRO A 26 13.05 5.13 -6.64
N ARG A 27 13.89 5.84 -5.91
CA ARG A 27 13.86 7.31 -5.90
C ARG A 27 14.24 7.85 -7.28
N SER A 28 13.35 8.62 -7.90
CA SER A 28 13.66 9.43 -9.08
C SER A 28 14.09 10.85 -8.67
N PRO A 29 15.22 11.38 -9.15
CA PRO A 29 15.63 12.76 -8.84
C PRO A 29 14.78 13.81 -9.57
N ALA A 30 14.00 13.42 -10.58
CA ALA A 30 13.32 14.36 -11.49
C ALA A 30 12.10 15.04 -10.87
N ARG A 31 11.41 14.40 -9.92
CA ARG A 31 10.16 14.93 -9.34
C ARG A 31 9.88 14.32 -7.97
N LYS A 32 9.30 15.11 -7.07
CA LYS A 32 8.80 14.59 -5.78
C LYS A 32 7.58 13.68 -5.99
N PRO A 33 7.34 12.66 -5.14
CA PRO A 33 6.31 11.65 -5.39
C PRO A 33 4.90 12.22 -5.48
N VAL A 34 4.50 13.07 -4.51
CA VAL A 34 3.14 13.64 -4.48
C VAL A 34 2.91 14.55 -5.67
N ASP A 35 3.91 15.34 -6.06
CA ASP A 35 3.85 16.23 -7.23
C ASP A 35 3.68 15.43 -8.52
N GLY A 36 4.35 14.27 -8.62
CA GLY A 36 4.20 13.32 -9.73
C GLY A 36 2.80 12.72 -9.79
N LEU A 37 2.28 12.25 -8.65
CA LEU A 37 0.95 11.68 -8.54
C LEU A 37 -0.14 12.71 -8.87
N LYS A 38 0.00 13.95 -8.37
CA LYS A 38 -0.90 15.06 -8.68
C LYS A 38 -0.88 15.43 -10.16
N ALA A 39 0.30 15.44 -10.80
CA ALA A 39 0.39 15.70 -12.23
C ALA A 39 -0.26 14.59 -13.09
N LEU A 40 -0.25 13.35 -12.60
CA LEU A 40 -0.78 12.19 -13.34
C LEU A 40 -2.28 11.97 -13.11
N TYR A 41 -2.74 12.09 -11.87
CA TYR A 41 -4.08 11.73 -11.44
C TYR A 41 -4.91 12.91 -10.89
N GLY A 42 -4.33 14.10 -10.79
CA GLY A 42 -5.01 15.28 -10.29
C GLY A 42 -5.18 15.32 -8.77
N ASP A 43 -5.97 16.29 -8.32
CA ASP A 43 -6.18 16.59 -6.90
C ASP A 43 -7.06 15.56 -6.16
N GLU A 44 -7.90 14.83 -6.89
CA GLU A 44 -8.87 13.90 -6.29
C GLU A 44 -8.30 12.51 -6.06
N TYR A 45 -7.09 12.24 -6.55
CA TYR A 45 -6.37 11.02 -6.18
C TYR A 45 -6.14 10.97 -4.67
N TYR A 46 -6.37 9.81 -4.04
CA TYR A 46 -6.44 9.71 -2.58
C TYR A 46 -5.18 10.24 -1.87
N ILE A 47 -3.97 9.95 -2.39
CA ILE A 47 -2.72 10.48 -1.80
C ILE A 47 -2.68 12.01 -1.84
N CYS A 48 -3.17 12.62 -2.93
CA CYS A 48 -3.26 14.07 -3.07
C CYS A 48 -4.30 14.66 -2.10
N ARG A 49 -5.46 14.01 -1.96
CA ARG A 49 -6.53 14.40 -1.02
C ARG A 49 -6.10 14.36 0.44
N ILE A 50 -5.15 13.49 0.80
CA ILE A 50 -4.64 13.34 2.17
C ILE A 50 -3.67 14.48 2.58
N GLN A 51 -3.09 15.20 1.61
CA GLN A 51 -2.00 16.14 1.89
C GLN A 51 -2.42 17.32 2.77
N GLU A 52 -3.65 17.80 2.61
CA GLU A 52 -4.20 18.87 3.44
C GLU A 52 -4.58 18.32 4.83
N PRO A 53 -3.92 18.76 5.92
CA PRO A 53 -4.22 18.27 7.26
C PRO A 53 -5.66 18.59 7.67
N GLY A 54 -6.40 17.59 8.14
CA GLY A 54 -7.78 17.75 8.62
C GLY A 54 -8.84 17.61 7.53
N ALA A 55 -8.51 17.79 6.25
CA ALA A 55 -9.51 17.75 5.18
C ALA A 55 -10.10 16.35 4.97
N ILE A 56 -9.25 15.32 4.88
CA ILE A 56 -9.72 13.94 4.72
C ILE A 56 -10.24 13.37 6.04
N GLU A 57 -9.68 13.79 7.18
CA GLU A 57 -10.20 13.42 8.51
C GLU A 57 -11.64 13.92 8.70
N ALA A 58 -11.96 15.14 8.28
CA ALA A 58 -13.33 15.67 8.34
C ALA A 58 -14.29 14.87 7.45
N GLU A 59 -13.83 14.45 6.27
CA GLU A 59 -14.62 13.60 5.37
C GLU A 59 -14.86 12.21 5.97
N PHE A 60 -13.87 11.60 6.60
CA PHE A 60 -14.04 10.33 7.30
C PHE A 60 -14.96 10.46 8.52
N ALA A 61 -14.88 11.57 9.27
CA ALA A 61 -15.79 11.85 10.36
C ALA A 61 -17.24 12.00 9.88
N ARG A 62 -17.47 12.60 8.70
CA ARG A 62 -18.79 12.72 8.08
C ARG A 62 -19.39 11.36 7.72
N LEU A 63 -18.58 10.44 7.21
CA LEU A 63 -19.02 9.09 6.82
C LEU A 63 -19.16 8.14 8.01
N GLY A 64 -18.37 8.34 9.07
CA GLY A 64 -18.24 7.40 10.18
C GLY A 64 -17.17 6.33 9.91
N THR A 65 -16.45 5.96 10.97
CA THR A 65 -15.27 5.08 10.91
C THR A 65 -15.58 3.71 10.32
N GLU A 66 -16.69 3.08 10.71
CA GLU A 66 -17.07 1.76 10.18
C GLU A 66 -17.29 1.80 8.66
N LEU A 67 -18.04 2.79 8.15
CA LEU A 67 -18.29 2.92 6.71
C LEU A 67 -17.01 3.18 5.92
N VAL A 68 -16.10 4.01 6.46
CA VAL A 68 -14.78 4.26 5.87
C VAL A 68 -13.97 2.96 5.76
N LEU A 69 -13.93 2.17 6.84
CA LEU A 69 -13.23 0.88 6.84
C LEU A 69 -13.88 -0.12 5.87
N ARG A 70 -15.20 -0.20 5.81
CA ARG A 70 -15.91 -1.00 4.81
C ARG A 70 -15.51 -0.61 3.39
N LYS A 71 -15.54 0.69 3.06
CA LYS A 71 -15.13 1.19 1.74
C LYS A 71 -13.69 0.82 1.40
N PHE A 72 -12.77 0.83 2.37
CA PHE A 72 -11.39 0.38 2.15
C PHE A 72 -11.28 -1.13 1.94
N PHE A 73 -11.77 -1.94 2.89
CA PHE A 73 -11.64 -3.40 2.82
C PHE A 73 -12.37 -4.02 1.63
N THR A 74 -13.44 -3.38 1.14
CA THR A 74 -14.22 -3.84 -0.02
C THR A 74 -13.73 -3.28 -1.35
N TYR A 75 -12.70 -2.42 -1.36
CA TYR A 75 -12.20 -1.82 -2.59
C TYR A 75 -11.51 -2.86 -3.49
N ARG A 76 -12.14 -3.15 -4.63
CA ARG A 76 -11.67 -4.11 -5.65
C ARG A 76 -11.55 -3.49 -7.05
N THR A 77 -11.51 -2.18 -7.17
CA THR A 77 -11.31 -1.55 -8.48
C THR A 77 -9.81 -1.58 -8.82
N PRO A 78 -9.37 -2.27 -9.91
CA PRO A 78 -7.97 -2.38 -10.29
C PRO A 78 -7.46 -1.08 -10.91
N GLY A 79 -7.31 -0.04 -10.09
CA GLY A 79 -6.94 1.29 -10.54
C GLY A 79 -6.87 2.31 -9.41
N PRO A 80 -6.44 3.55 -9.72
CA PRO A 80 -6.25 4.59 -8.72
C PRO A 80 -7.56 4.91 -7.97
N LEU A 81 -7.48 4.99 -6.65
CA LEU A 81 -8.58 5.44 -5.81
C LEU A 81 -8.73 6.96 -5.90
N PHE A 82 -9.91 7.40 -6.33
CA PHE A 82 -10.31 8.80 -6.32
C PHE A 82 -11.32 9.04 -5.20
N ILE A 83 -11.07 10.09 -4.43
CA ILE A 83 -11.98 10.60 -3.42
C ILE A 83 -12.40 11.97 -3.96
N PRO A 84 -13.67 12.19 -4.33
CA PRO A 84 -14.14 13.47 -4.87
C PRO A 84 -14.17 14.58 -3.82
N LYS A 85 -13.82 15.81 -4.19
CA LYS A 85 -13.86 16.96 -3.24
C LYS A 85 -15.26 17.26 -2.74
N SER A 86 -16.28 16.86 -3.50
CA SER A 86 -17.69 16.93 -3.12
C SER A 86 -18.12 15.91 -2.05
N GLY A 87 -17.26 14.95 -1.70
CA GLY A 87 -17.55 13.88 -0.75
C GLY A 87 -17.41 12.48 -1.36
N TRP A 88 -17.07 11.50 -0.52
CA TRP A 88 -16.81 10.10 -0.86
C TRP A 88 -18.02 9.20 -0.60
N GLY A 89 -19.14 9.57 -1.23
CA GLY A 89 -20.43 8.87 -1.10
C GLY A 89 -21.30 9.40 0.05
N SER A 90 -22.39 8.70 0.33
CA SER A 90 -23.34 9.04 1.39
C SER A 90 -22.97 8.33 2.71
N PRO A 91 -23.25 8.92 3.89
CA PRO A 91 -23.19 8.20 5.16
C PRO A 91 -24.20 7.05 5.24
N ASP A 92 -25.25 7.09 4.42
CA ASP A 92 -26.27 6.04 4.31
C ASP A 92 -25.91 4.95 3.28
N ASP A 93 -24.71 4.97 2.70
CA ASP A 93 -24.27 3.96 1.73
C ASP A 93 -24.20 2.57 2.40
N GLU A 94 -24.88 1.59 1.81
CA GLU A 94 -24.73 0.18 2.20
C GLU A 94 -23.54 -0.46 1.48
N VAL A 95 -22.53 -0.87 2.25
CA VAL A 95 -21.32 -1.53 1.73
C VAL A 95 -21.23 -2.96 2.29
N PRO A 96 -21.69 -3.97 1.54
CA PRO A 96 -21.67 -5.36 1.99
C PRO A 96 -20.24 -5.88 2.09
N LEU A 97 -19.96 -6.65 3.15
CA LEU A 97 -18.64 -7.23 3.37
C LEU A 97 -18.41 -8.46 2.48
N PRO A 98 -17.20 -8.64 1.94
CA PRO A 98 -16.80 -9.89 1.32
C PRO A 98 -16.66 -10.99 2.39
N SER A 99 -16.68 -12.25 1.97
CA SER A 99 -16.70 -13.41 2.87
C SER A 99 -15.48 -13.57 3.78
N TRP A 100 -14.39 -12.84 3.53
CA TRP A 100 -13.13 -12.95 4.27
C TRP A 100 -13.00 -11.94 5.42
N ILE A 101 -13.91 -10.97 5.54
CA ILE A 101 -13.93 -10.01 6.65
C ILE A 101 -15.31 -9.99 7.29
N THR A 102 -15.36 -10.11 8.60
CA THR A 102 -16.61 -10.19 9.35
C THR A 102 -17.04 -8.82 9.89
N GLU A 103 -18.30 -8.76 10.31
CA GLU A 103 -18.83 -7.61 11.06
C GLU A 103 -18.05 -7.35 12.36
N GLU A 104 -17.54 -8.40 13.01
CA GLU A 104 -16.73 -8.28 14.23
C GLU A 104 -15.34 -7.69 13.94
N ASP A 105 -14.72 -8.08 12.82
CA ASP A 105 -13.43 -7.52 12.39
C ASP A 105 -13.55 -6.01 12.12
N ILE A 106 -14.58 -5.59 11.39
CA ILE A 106 -14.84 -4.16 11.13
C ILE A 106 -15.03 -3.39 12.44
N LYS A 107 -15.84 -3.93 13.37
CA LYS A 107 -16.04 -3.30 14.69
C LYS A 107 -14.75 -3.23 15.49
N TYR A 108 -13.90 -4.26 15.42
CA TYR A 108 -12.59 -4.23 16.05
C TYR A 108 -11.73 -3.09 15.49
N TYR A 109 -11.54 -3.01 14.17
CA TYR A 109 -10.77 -1.94 13.55
C TYR A 109 -11.35 -0.56 13.85
N ALA A 110 -12.68 -0.41 13.75
CA ALA A 110 -13.36 0.85 14.03
C ALA A 110 -13.12 1.30 15.47
N SER A 111 -13.22 0.39 16.45
CA SER A 111 -12.97 0.71 17.86
C SER A 111 -11.54 1.23 18.13
N GLN A 112 -10.55 0.87 17.31
CA GLN A 112 -9.18 1.38 17.42
C GLN A 112 -9.05 2.75 16.76
N PHE A 113 -9.64 2.95 15.58
CA PHE A 113 -9.63 4.23 14.87
C PHE A 113 -10.50 5.30 15.53
N ASP A 114 -11.58 4.93 16.21
CA ASP A 114 -12.40 5.87 16.99
C ASP A 114 -11.62 6.45 18.18
N LYS A 115 -10.72 5.67 18.77
CA LYS A 115 -9.85 6.12 19.86
C LYS A 115 -8.68 6.97 19.39
N SER A 116 -8.08 6.61 18.25
CA SER A 116 -6.83 7.20 17.79
C SER A 116 -6.99 8.29 16.72
N GLY A 117 -8.12 8.30 16.02
CA GLY A 117 -8.33 9.01 14.77
C GLY A 117 -7.45 8.47 13.62
N PHE A 118 -7.69 8.96 12.40
CA PHE A 118 -6.91 8.57 11.22
C PHE A 118 -5.60 9.36 11.04
N THR A 119 -5.45 10.49 11.73
CA THR A 119 -4.35 11.45 11.51
C THR A 119 -2.97 10.80 11.54
N GLY A 120 -2.72 9.91 12.50
CA GLY A 120 -1.43 9.22 12.63
C GLY A 120 -1.09 8.37 11.41
N ALA A 121 -2.05 7.58 10.92
CA ALA A 121 -1.88 6.77 9.71
C ALA A 121 -1.70 7.64 8.46
N LEU A 122 -2.50 8.71 8.35
CA LEU A 122 -2.48 9.64 7.22
C LEU A 122 -1.17 10.45 7.12
N ASN A 123 -0.53 10.73 8.24
CA ASN A 123 0.72 11.48 8.29
C ASN A 123 1.87 10.78 7.53
N TYR A 124 1.83 9.46 7.34
CA TYR A 124 2.80 8.77 6.48
C TYR A 124 2.73 9.24 5.02
N TYR A 125 1.53 9.52 4.50
CA TYR A 125 1.36 10.05 3.15
C TYR A 125 1.78 11.52 3.04
N ARG A 126 1.52 12.32 4.08
CA ARG A 126 1.95 13.73 4.16
C ARG A 126 3.48 13.86 4.19
N ALA A 127 4.16 12.85 4.73
CA ALA A 127 5.62 12.80 4.78
C ALA A 127 6.27 12.36 3.46
N LEU A 128 5.54 11.91 2.43
CA LEU A 128 6.14 11.30 1.23
C LEU A 128 7.17 12.20 0.52
N ASN A 129 6.82 13.48 0.30
CA ASN A 129 7.74 14.44 -0.30
C ASN A 129 8.97 14.70 0.60
N LYS A 130 8.78 14.69 1.93
CA LYS A 130 9.89 14.85 2.87
C LYS A 130 10.80 13.61 2.89
N THR A 131 10.23 12.42 2.89
CA THR A 131 10.96 11.15 2.76
C THR A 131 11.77 11.14 1.46
N TRP A 132 11.22 11.62 0.35
CA TRP A 132 11.95 11.74 -0.91
C TRP A 132 13.17 12.68 -0.82
N GLU A 133 13.07 13.80 -0.09
CA GLU A 133 14.20 14.70 0.15
C GLU A 133 15.29 13.99 0.96
N LEU A 134 14.89 13.34 2.05
CA LEU A 134 15.80 12.69 3.00
C LEU A 134 16.45 11.42 2.45
N THR A 135 15.82 10.77 1.47
CA THR A 135 16.34 9.54 0.85
C THR A 135 17.21 9.79 -0.38
N SER A 136 17.59 11.05 -0.66
CA SER A 136 18.51 11.37 -1.77
C SER A 136 19.83 10.60 -1.75
N PRO A 137 20.47 10.28 -0.59
CA PRO A 137 21.72 9.53 -0.56
C PRO A 137 21.62 8.11 -1.13
N TRP A 138 20.41 7.55 -1.21
CA TRP A 138 20.17 6.20 -1.74
C TRP A 138 19.60 6.20 -3.17
N THR A 139 19.76 7.30 -3.90
CA THR A 139 19.35 7.34 -5.31
C THR A 139 20.14 6.31 -6.12
N GLY A 140 19.43 5.41 -6.81
CA GLY A 140 20.04 4.33 -7.60
C GLY A 140 20.55 3.15 -6.77
N ALA A 141 20.40 3.16 -5.45
CA ALA A 141 20.78 2.04 -4.61
C ALA A 141 19.84 0.84 -4.80
N GLU A 142 20.40 -0.36 -4.59
CA GLU A 142 19.70 -1.63 -4.70
C GLU A 142 19.38 -2.21 -3.31
N ILE A 143 18.28 -2.97 -3.22
CA ILE A 143 17.95 -3.79 -2.06
C ILE A 143 18.70 -5.12 -2.18
N LYS A 144 19.73 -5.29 -1.34
CA LYS A 144 20.59 -6.49 -1.30
C LYS A 144 20.08 -7.59 -0.37
N VAL A 145 18.84 -7.49 0.11
CA VAL A 145 18.20 -8.49 0.98
C VAL A 145 17.43 -9.50 0.11
N PRO A 146 17.56 -10.83 0.35
CA PRO A 146 16.74 -11.83 -0.31
C PRO A 146 15.25 -11.52 -0.13
N THR A 147 14.50 -11.41 -1.22
CA THR A 147 13.14 -10.87 -1.17
C THR A 147 12.15 -11.72 -1.95
N LYS A 148 10.98 -11.97 -1.37
CA LYS A 148 9.79 -12.48 -2.06
C LYS A 148 8.75 -11.37 -2.15
N PHE A 149 8.18 -11.17 -3.34
CA PHE A 149 7.12 -10.19 -3.57
C PHE A 149 5.83 -10.88 -3.98
N ILE A 150 4.72 -10.52 -3.33
CA ILE A 150 3.40 -11.12 -3.53
C ILE A 150 2.37 -10.00 -3.67
N VAL A 151 1.53 -10.06 -4.69
CA VAL A 151 0.52 -9.03 -4.97
C VAL A 151 -0.75 -9.67 -5.55
N GLY A 152 -1.92 -9.09 -5.28
CA GLY A 152 -3.17 -9.47 -5.93
C GLY A 152 -3.29 -8.83 -7.32
N ASP A 153 -3.85 -9.53 -8.29
CA ASP A 153 -4.07 -8.98 -9.64
C ASP A 153 -5.15 -7.88 -9.70
N VAL A 154 -5.96 -7.72 -8.64
CA VAL A 154 -6.96 -6.66 -8.48
C VAL A 154 -6.44 -5.49 -7.62
N ASP A 155 -5.23 -5.60 -7.06
CA ASP A 155 -4.64 -4.58 -6.18
C ASP A 155 -4.40 -3.25 -6.91
N LEU A 156 -4.95 -2.16 -6.39
CA LEU A 156 -4.75 -0.81 -6.96
C LEU A 156 -3.28 -0.43 -7.15
N SER A 157 -2.41 -0.83 -6.23
CA SER A 157 -0.99 -0.49 -6.26
C SER A 157 -0.26 -1.16 -7.43
N TYR A 158 -0.78 -2.30 -7.91
CA TYR A 158 -0.29 -3.01 -9.07
C TYR A 158 -0.74 -2.36 -10.39
N HIS A 159 -1.81 -1.56 -10.35
CA HIS A 159 -2.40 -0.84 -11.48
C HIS A 159 -2.06 0.67 -11.51
N VAL A 160 -1.22 1.14 -10.59
CA VAL A 160 -0.60 2.47 -10.73
C VAL A 160 0.26 2.49 -12.00
N ALA A 161 0.29 3.62 -12.70
CA ALA A 161 0.94 3.74 -14.00
C ALA A 161 2.38 3.23 -13.98
N GLY A 162 2.66 2.20 -14.78
CA GLY A 162 3.97 1.57 -14.91
C GLY A 162 4.30 0.51 -13.86
N ALA A 163 3.50 0.33 -12.79
CA ALA A 163 3.78 -0.63 -11.72
C ALA A 163 3.76 -2.08 -12.23
N HIS A 164 2.71 -2.48 -12.98
CA HIS A 164 2.61 -3.79 -13.59
C HIS A 164 3.85 -4.15 -14.43
N ASP A 165 4.24 -3.27 -15.36
CA ASP A 165 5.40 -3.49 -16.20
C ASP A 165 6.71 -3.47 -15.40
N PHE A 166 6.83 -2.58 -14.42
CA PHE A 166 7.99 -2.54 -13.54
C PHE A 166 8.18 -3.86 -12.79
N VAL A 167 7.10 -4.46 -12.27
CA VAL A 167 7.15 -5.75 -11.57
C VAL A 167 7.50 -6.89 -12.52
N ASN A 168 6.82 -7.00 -13.67
CA ASN A 168 6.90 -8.19 -14.53
C ASN A 168 7.98 -8.15 -15.61
N LYS A 169 8.44 -6.96 -16.03
CA LYS A 169 9.42 -6.79 -17.12
C LYS A 169 10.83 -6.49 -16.60
N GLY A 170 11.15 -6.96 -15.40
CA GLY A 170 12.50 -6.90 -14.81
C GLY A 170 12.87 -5.58 -14.13
N GLY A 171 11.97 -4.60 -14.08
CA GLY A 171 12.20 -3.33 -13.39
C GLY A 171 12.46 -3.51 -11.89
N LEU A 172 11.62 -4.29 -11.20
CA LEU A 172 11.78 -4.59 -9.78
C LEU A 172 13.05 -5.41 -9.54
N LYS A 173 13.29 -6.45 -10.35
CA LYS A 173 14.49 -7.31 -10.26
C LYS A 173 15.80 -6.52 -10.44
N LYS A 174 15.80 -5.46 -11.26
CA LYS A 174 16.96 -4.56 -11.41
C LYS A 174 17.36 -3.89 -10.10
N PHE A 175 16.39 -3.47 -9.28
CA PHE A 175 16.66 -2.81 -8.00
C PHE A 175 16.67 -3.76 -6.81
N VAL A 176 16.16 -4.98 -6.98
CA VAL A 176 16.12 -6.04 -5.98
C VAL A 176 16.77 -7.29 -6.59
N PRO A 177 18.11 -7.35 -6.74
CA PRO A 177 18.78 -8.43 -7.46
C PRO A 177 18.52 -9.82 -6.87
N LEU A 178 18.25 -9.91 -5.56
CA LEU A 178 17.94 -11.17 -4.86
C LEU A 178 16.42 -11.42 -4.73
N LEU A 179 15.62 -10.84 -5.63
CA LEU A 179 14.18 -11.10 -5.73
C LEU A 179 13.93 -12.54 -6.23
N ASP A 180 13.17 -13.31 -5.47
CA ASP A 180 12.60 -14.62 -5.86
C ASP A 180 11.46 -14.42 -6.86
N ASP A 181 10.87 -15.50 -7.39
CA ASP A 181 9.76 -15.38 -8.32
C ASP A 181 8.60 -14.55 -7.73
N VAL A 182 8.12 -13.58 -8.51
CA VAL A 182 6.98 -12.75 -8.14
C VAL A 182 5.73 -13.61 -8.17
N VAL A 183 4.93 -13.52 -7.10
CA VAL A 183 3.63 -14.18 -7.03
C VAL A 183 2.54 -13.15 -7.29
N VAL A 184 1.76 -13.38 -8.35
CA VAL A 184 0.55 -12.61 -8.66
C VAL A 184 -0.66 -13.50 -8.38
N MET A 185 -1.44 -13.15 -7.36
CA MET A 185 -2.61 -13.91 -6.92
C MET A 185 -3.83 -13.52 -7.74
N LYS A 186 -4.47 -14.51 -8.37
CA LYS A 186 -5.61 -14.29 -9.26
C LYS A 186 -6.89 -13.97 -8.46
N ASP A 187 -7.60 -12.94 -8.90
CA ASP A 187 -8.86 -12.44 -8.32
C ASP A 187 -8.73 -12.05 -6.83
N VAL A 188 -7.58 -11.49 -6.44
CA VAL A 188 -7.32 -11.05 -5.06
C VAL A 188 -7.06 -9.55 -5.03
N GLY A 189 -7.65 -8.86 -4.05
CA GLY A 189 -7.53 -7.41 -3.87
C GLY A 189 -6.26 -6.98 -3.15
N HIS A 190 -6.35 -5.87 -2.42
CA HIS A 190 -5.20 -5.25 -1.74
C HIS A 190 -4.80 -5.97 -0.44
N PHE A 191 -5.79 -6.42 0.35
CA PHE A 191 -5.60 -7.02 1.67
C PHE A 191 -5.34 -8.54 1.57
N ILE A 192 -4.35 -8.93 0.77
CA ILE A 192 -4.10 -10.35 0.41
C ILE A 192 -3.88 -11.27 1.62
N ASN A 193 -3.33 -10.73 2.72
CA ASN A 193 -3.08 -11.47 3.95
C ASN A 193 -4.36 -11.74 4.77
N GLU A 194 -5.44 -11.01 4.55
CA GLU A 194 -6.76 -11.27 5.15
C GLU A 194 -7.67 -12.01 4.17
N GLU A 195 -7.58 -11.71 2.87
CA GLU A 195 -8.38 -12.37 1.83
C GLU A 195 -7.92 -13.82 1.54
N LYS A 196 -6.62 -14.11 1.65
CA LYS A 196 -6.00 -15.42 1.42
C LYS A 196 -4.97 -15.78 2.52
N PRO A 197 -5.38 -15.85 3.79
CA PRO A 197 -4.45 -15.94 4.91
C PRO A 197 -3.60 -17.24 4.89
N GLU A 198 -4.18 -18.38 4.50
CA GLU A 198 -3.47 -19.65 4.43
C GLU A 198 -2.39 -19.67 3.34
N GLU A 199 -2.71 -19.13 2.16
CA GLU A 199 -1.80 -19.07 1.02
C GLU A 199 -0.62 -18.13 1.30
N ILE A 200 -0.90 -16.95 1.88
CA ILE A 200 0.14 -16.01 2.33
C ILE A 200 1.01 -16.63 3.41
N SER A 201 0.42 -17.30 4.41
CA SER A 201 1.16 -17.98 5.47
C SER A 201 2.09 -19.06 4.91
N ALA A 202 1.60 -19.87 3.98
CA ALA A 202 2.39 -20.90 3.31
C ALA A 202 3.57 -20.30 2.51
N HIS A 203 3.35 -19.19 1.80
CA HIS A 203 4.42 -18.49 1.10
C HIS A 203 5.49 -17.92 2.03
N ILE A 204 5.10 -17.33 3.16
CA ILE A 204 6.04 -16.80 4.16
C ILE A 204 6.89 -17.95 4.72
N ILE A 205 6.25 -19.01 5.22
CA ILE A 205 6.95 -20.15 5.84
C ILE A 205 7.88 -20.83 4.84
N SER A 206 7.42 -21.09 3.62
CA SER A 206 8.21 -21.73 2.57
C SER A 206 9.44 -20.89 2.19
N PHE A 207 9.29 -19.57 2.09
CA PHE A 207 10.40 -18.70 1.75
C PHE A 207 11.44 -18.60 2.88
N LEU A 208 11.00 -18.45 4.13
CA LEU A 208 11.91 -18.33 5.27
C LEU A 208 12.72 -19.61 5.52
N LYS A 209 12.14 -20.79 5.28
CA LYS A 209 12.84 -22.09 5.37
C LYS A 209 14.05 -22.22 4.44
N LYS A 210 14.18 -21.38 3.40
CA LYS A 210 15.37 -21.37 2.52
C LYS A 210 16.62 -20.83 3.22
N PHE A 211 16.45 -20.17 4.36
CA PHE A 211 17.53 -19.50 5.09
C PHE A 211 17.80 -20.13 6.45
N ASP A 212 17.00 -21.11 6.88
CA ASP A 212 17.18 -21.84 8.14
C ASP A 212 18.43 -22.73 8.13
#